data_AF-A0A2P8AQL4-F1
#
_entry.id   AF-A0A2P8AQL4-F1
#
_cell.length_a   1.000
_cell.length_b   1.000
_cell.length_c   1.000
_cell.angle_alpha   90.00
_cell.angle_beta   90.00
_cell.angle_gamma   90.00
#
_symmetry.space_group_name_H-M   'P 1'
#
loop_
_entity.id
_entity.type
_entity.pdbx_description
1 polymer ?
#
loop_
_entity_poly.entity_id
_entity_poly.type
_entity_poly.pdbx_seq_one_letter_code
_entity_poly.pdbx_strand_id
1 'polypeptide(L)'
;MSELAADGIPVAVTCRVLKIARQPYYRWLARPVTSAEQVAAYRANALFDAHRDDPEFGYRFLVDEARDAGQPMADRTAWRICSGNGWWSAFGKRKRRGKGGKVGPPVHDDLVRRDFTADGPNRLWLADITKQPHR
;
A
#
# COMPACT_ATOMS: atom_id res chain seq x y z
N MET A 1 1.76 48.49 4.91
CA MET A 1 0.80 47.53 5.49
C MET A 1 0.77 46.33 4.57
N SER A 2 1.06 45.12 5.06
CA SER A 2 0.84 43.90 4.26
C SER A 2 -0.64 43.54 4.42
N GLU A 3 -1.43 43.77 3.39
CA GLU A 3 -2.84 43.40 3.33
C GLU A 3 -2.98 41.99 2.72
N LEU A 4 -4.02 41.25 3.10
CA LEU A 4 -4.41 40.03 2.38
C LEU A 4 -5.19 40.47 1.13
N ALA A 5 -4.88 39.88 -0.02
CA ALA A 5 -5.20 40.42 -1.35
C ALA A 5 -6.69 40.73 -1.62
N ALA A 6 -6.90 41.62 -2.60
CA ALA A 6 -8.13 42.14 -3.21
C ALA A 6 -9.08 42.98 -2.34
N ASP A 7 -9.39 42.56 -1.11
CA ASP A 7 -10.51 43.13 -0.34
C ASP A 7 -10.09 44.25 0.64
N GLY A 8 -8.80 44.60 0.69
CA GLY A 8 -8.27 45.65 1.56
C GLY A 8 -8.34 45.32 3.06
N ILE A 9 -8.49 44.05 3.42
CA ILE A 9 -8.66 43.63 4.83
C ILE A 9 -7.29 43.54 5.51
N PRO A 10 -7.08 44.24 6.65
CA PRO A 10 -5.82 44.14 7.37
C PRO A 10 -5.60 42.72 7.92
N VAL A 11 -4.40 42.17 7.71
CA VAL A 11 -3.99 40.85 8.23
C VAL A 11 -4.27 40.69 9.73
N ALA A 12 -4.16 41.77 10.51
CA ALA A 12 -4.46 41.76 11.94
C ALA A 12 -5.92 41.38 12.26
N VAL A 13 -6.88 41.81 11.42
CA VAL A 13 -8.31 41.47 11.57
C VAL A 13 -8.50 40.00 11.25
N THR A 14 -7.98 39.53 10.11
CA THR A 14 -8.12 38.13 9.67
C THR A 14 -7.49 37.16 10.66
N CYS A 15 -6.26 37.43 11.14
CA CYS A 15 -5.60 36.61 12.15
C CYS A 15 -6.43 36.53 13.45
N ARG A 16 -7.09 37.62 13.86
CA ARG A 16 -7.96 37.63 15.05
C ARG A 16 -9.22 36.79 14.84
N VAL A 17 -9.86 36.89 13.68
CA VAL A 17 -11.05 36.10 13.32
C VAL A 17 -10.73 34.60 13.28
N LEU A 18 -9.62 34.24 12.63
CA LEU A 18 -9.15 32.85 12.54
C LEU A 18 -8.50 32.33 13.84
N LYS A 19 -8.33 33.19 14.85
CA LYS A 19 -7.67 32.89 16.12
C LYS A 19 -6.23 32.38 15.96
N ILE A 20 -5.49 32.94 15.01
CA ILE A 20 -4.09 32.62 14.74
C ILE A 20 -3.22 33.82 15.15
N ALA A 21 -2.04 33.57 15.71
CA ALA A 21 -1.09 34.64 15.98
C ALA A 21 -0.50 35.23 14.67
N ARG A 22 -0.24 36.53 14.63
CA ARG A 22 0.32 37.21 13.43
C ARG A 22 1.72 36.72 13.05
N GLN A 23 2.56 36.42 14.03
CA GLN A 23 3.94 35.99 13.81
C GLN A 23 4.04 34.66 13.04
N PRO A 24 3.32 33.57 13.40
CA PRO A 24 3.33 32.34 12.60
C PRO A 24 2.69 32.54 11.22
N TYR A 25 1.70 33.43 11.07
CA TYR A 25 1.16 33.77 9.75
C TYR A 25 2.24 34.32 8.81
N TYR A 26 3.01 35.33 9.23
CA TYR A 26 4.06 35.88 8.39
C TYR A 26 5.23 34.90 8.17
N ARG A 27 5.51 34.02 9.16
CA ARG A 27 6.48 32.94 8.99
C ARG A 27 6.04 31.96 7.90
N TRP A 28 4.77 31.56 7.92
CA TRP A 28 4.17 30.73 6.88
C TRP A 28 4.15 31.46 5.54
N LEU A 29 3.78 32.75 5.50
CA LEU A 29 3.75 33.53 4.26
C LEU A 29 5.14 33.59 3.59
N ALA A 30 6.20 33.71 4.37
CA ALA A 30 7.57 33.71 3.85
C ALA A 30 8.04 32.32 3.37
N ARG A 31 7.50 31.25 3.94
CA ARG A 31 7.85 29.87 3.57
C ARG A 31 6.63 28.95 3.75
N PRO A 32 5.68 28.99 2.81
CA PRO A 32 4.38 28.32 2.99
C PRO A 32 4.49 26.81 2.84
N VAL A 33 5.53 26.34 2.13
CA VAL A 33 5.87 24.93 1.98
C VAL A 33 7.32 24.74 2.41
N THR A 34 7.52 23.91 3.43
CA THR A 34 8.85 23.54 3.91
C THR A 34 9.51 22.55 2.95
N SER A 35 10.85 22.46 3.00
CA SER A 35 11.58 21.45 2.22
C SER A 35 11.16 20.02 2.61
N ALA A 36 10.83 19.80 3.89
CA ALA A 36 10.36 18.50 4.36
C ALA A 36 9.01 18.12 3.74
N GLU A 37 8.08 19.06 3.62
CA GLU A 37 6.78 18.85 2.98
C GLU A 37 6.94 18.59 1.48
N GLN A 38 7.83 19.32 0.79
CA GLN A 38 8.13 19.05 -0.62
C GLN A 38 8.69 17.64 -0.82
N VAL A 39 9.66 17.23 -0.01
CA VAL A 39 10.23 15.88 -0.07
C VAL A 39 9.17 14.82 0.23
N ALA A 40 8.30 15.06 1.21
CA ALA A 40 7.20 14.14 1.51
C ALA A 40 6.23 14.01 0.34
N ALA A 41 5.92 15.11 -0.35
CA ALA A 41 5.08 15.11 -1.54
C ALA A 41 5.70 14.34 -2.70
N TYR A 42 6.99 14.57 -3.00
CA TYR A 42 7.69 13.83 -4.06
C TYR A 42 7.76 12.33 -3.79
N ARG A 43 8.04 11.94 -2.55
CA ARG A 43 8.01 10.54 -2.12
C ARG A 43 6.62 9.92 -2.24
N ALA A 44 5.57 10.65 -1.88
CA ALA A 44 4.21 10.18 -2.03
C ALA A 44 3.84 9.99 -3.50
N ASN A 45 4.23 10.91 -4.38
CA ASN A 45 4.01 10.78 -5.82
C ASN A 45 4.75 9.56 -6.40
N ALA A 46 6.03 9.37 -6.06
CA ALA A 46 6.79 8.20 -6.52
C ALA A 46 6.17 6.86 -6.07
N LEU A 47 5.70 6.79 -4.81
CA LEU A 47 5.00 5.60 -4.31
C LEU A 47 3.64 5.40 -4.98
N PHE A 48 2.93 6.49 -5.31
CA PHE A 48 1.67 6.43 -6.04
C PHE A 48 1.87 5.92 -7.45
N ASP A 49 2.87 6.44 -8.17
CA ASP A 49 3.17 6.03 -9.54
C ASP A 49 3.59 4.55 -9.58
N ALA A 50 4.50 4.14 -8.70
CA ALA A 50 4.88 2.74 -8.55
C ALA A 50 3.68 1.83 -8.24
N HIS A 51 2.76 2.28 -7.38
CA HIS A 51 1.57 1.49 -7.05
C HIS A 51 0.55 1.44 -8.20
N ARG A 52 0.47 2.51 -9.00
CA ARG A 52 -0.38 2.57 -10.19
C ARG A 52 0.14 1.64 -11.28
N ASP A 53 1.46 1.57 -11.45
CA ASP A 53 2.11 0.68 -12.42
C ASP A 53 2.02 -0.78 -12.01
N ASP A 54 2.26 -1.09 -10.73
CA ASP A 54 2.14 -2.44 -10.17
C ASP A 54 1.26 -2.48 -8.91
N PRO A 55 -0.08 -2.54 -9.06
CA PRO A 55 -1.01 -2.60 -7.93
C PRO A 55 -0.83 -3.83 -7.04
N GLU A 56 -0.17 -4.87 -7.55
CA GLU A 56 0.15 -6.10 -6.84
C GLU A 56 1.25 -5.90 -5.78
N PHE A 57 2.06 -4.86 -5.91
CA PHE A 57 3.20 -4.63 -5.03
C PHE A 57 2.77 -4.11 -3.66
N GLY A 58 3.40 -4.69 -2.63
CA GLY A 58 3.34 -4.15 -1.28
C GLY A 58 4.38 -3.04 -1.09
N TYR A 59 4.23 -2.26 -0.01
CA TYR A 59 5.10 -1.10 0.26
C TYR A 59 6.60 -1.39 0.21
N ARG A 60 7.04 -2.63 0.48
CA ARG A 60 8.46 -3.01 0.43
C ARG A 60 9.01 -2.99 -0.99
N PHE A 61 8.22 -3.42 -1.98
CA PHE A 61 8.61 -3.34 -3.39
C PHE A 61 8.46 -1.92 -3.93
N LEU A 62 7.39 -1.22 -3.53
CA LEU A 62 7.19 0.19 -3.90
C LEU A 62 8.33 1.12 -3.43
N VAL A 63 9.01 0.79 -2.32
CA VAL A 63 10.19 1.54 -1.85
C VAL A 63 11.34 1.43 -2.84
N ASP A 64 11.53 0.26 -3.43
CA ASP A 64 12.62 0.04 -4.38
C ASP A 64 12.33 0.79 -5.70
N GLU A 65 11.10 0.70 -6.20
CA GLU A 65 10.64 1.50 -7.36
C GLU A 65 10.78 3.02 -7.10
N ALA A 66 10.37 3.48 -5.91
CA ALA A 66 10.54 4.88 -5.53
C ALA A 66 12.03 5.28 -5.42
N ARG A 67 12.92 4.37 -5.04
CA ARG A 67 14.37 4.60 -5.02
C ARG A 67 14.90 4.77 -6.44
N ASP A 68 14.46 3.92 -7.37
CA ASP A 68 14.86 3.97 -8.78
C ASP A 68 14.32 5.23 -9.47
N ALA A 69 13.14 5.71 -9.04
CA ALA A 69 12.59 7.02 -9.41
C ALA A 69 13.27 8.22 -8.71
N GLY A 70 14.37 8.01 -7.98
CA GLY A 70 15.16 9.08 -7.34
C GLY A 70 14.57 9.61 -6.03
N GLN A 71 13.62 8.90 -5.41
CA GLN A 71 12.99 9.25 -4.13
C GLN A 71 13.29 8.23 -3.03
N PRO A 72 14.56 8.06 -2.61
CA PRO A 72 14.92 7.11 -1.56
C PRO A 72 14.28 7.49 -0.22
N MET A 73 13.80 6.49 0.51
CA MET A 73 13.26 6.65 1.85
C MET A 73 13.40 5.37 2.68
N ALA A 74 13.27 5.50 4.00
CA ALA A 74 13.20 4.34 4.88
C ALA A 74 11.87 3.60 4.68
N ASP A 75 11.88 2.27 4.76
CA ASP A 75 10.71 1.39 4.67
C ASP A 75 9.55 1.86 5.56
N ARG A 76 9.86 2.30 6.78
CA ARG A 76 8.85 2.80 7.73
C ARG A 76 8.13 4.06 7.23
N THR A 77 8.83 4.89 6.46
CA THR A 77 8.26 6.10 5.85
C THR A 77 7.32 5.72 4.72
N ALA A 78 7.75 4.83 3.83
CA ALA A 78 6.88 4.34 2.76
C ALA A 78 5.65 3.64 3.30
N TRP A 79 5.80 2.77 4.31
CA TRP A 79 4.67 2.15 5.00
C TRP A 79 3.69 3.19 5.53
N ARG A 80 4.17 4.24 6.20
CA ARG A 80 3.31 5.30 6.75
C ARG A 80 2.56 6.04 5.64
N ILE A 81 3.23 6.34 4.53
CA ILE A 81 2.61 7.02 3.37
C ILE A 81 1.57 6.11 2.70
N CYS A 82 1.94 4.88 2.32
CA CYS A 82 1.04 3.94 1.67
C CYS A 82 -0.18 3.61 2.56
N SER A 83 0.04 3.37 3.86
CA SER A 83 -1.04 3.06 4.79
C SER A 83 -2.00 4.23 5.03
N GLY A 84 -1.48 5.46 5.11
CA GLY A 84 -2.30 6.66 5.25
C GLY A 84 -3.14 6.97 4.00
N ASN A 85 -2.65 6.59 2.81
CA ASN A 85 -3.36 6.79 1.54
C ASN A 85 -4.16 5.56 1.06
N GLY A 86 -4.11 4.44 1.79
CA GLY A 86 -4.82 3.23 1.41
C GLY A 86 -4.25 2.50 0.18
N TRP A 87 -2.98 2.73 -0.15
CA TRP A 87 -2.27 2.06 -1.24
C TRP A 87 -1.79 0.69 -0.77
N TRP A 88 -2.69 -0.28 -0.90
CA TRP A 88 -2.48 -1.65 -0.50
C TRP A 88 -2.26 -2.52 -1.72
N SER A 89 -1.34 -3.48 -1.62
CA SER A 89 -1.21 -4.56 -2.60
C SER A 89 -2.59 -5.18 -2.88
N ALA A 90 -2.92 -5.36 -4.16
CA ALA A 90 -4.15 -6.01 -4.62
C ALA A 90 -4.27 -7.45 -4.08
N PHE A 91 -3.14 -8.13 -3.84
CA PHE A 91 -3.09 -9.45 -3.22
C PHE A 91 -3.09 -9.42 -1.68
N GLY A 92 -3.07 -8.24 -1.08
CA GLY A 92 -2.88 -8.00 0.35
C GLY A 92 -4.05 -8.44 1.24
N LYS A 93 -5.23 -8.76 0.70
CA LYS A 93 -6.24 -9.45 1.50
C LYS A 93 -5.86 -10.91 1.63
N ARG A 94 -5.09 -11.22 2.68
CA ARG A 94 -4.97 -12.57 3.25
C ARG A 94 -6.40 -13.11 3.37
N LYS A 95 -6.80 -14.04 2.49
CA LYS A 95 -8.00 -14.87 2.72
C LYS A 95 -7.90 -15.30 4.17
N ARG A 96 -8.94 -15.04 4.99
CA ARG A 96 -8.96 -15.42 6.41
C ARG A 96 -8.45 -16.84 6.51
N ARG A 97 -7.18 -17.04 6.92
CA ARG A 97 -6.66 -18.34 7.33
C ARG A 97 -7.24 -18.59 8.72
N GLY A 98 -8.51 -18.90 8.72
CA GLY A 98 -9.21 -19.53 9.83
C GLY A 98 -9.79 -20.85 9.32
N LYS A 99 -10.04 -21.79 10.23
CA LYS A 99 -10.65 -23.11 10.01
C LYS A 99 -12.09 -23.08 9.42
N GLY A 100 -12.46 -22.03 8.69
CA GLY A 100 -13.81 -21.80 8.16
C GLY A 100 -13.86 -21.31 6.72
N GLY A 101 -12.73 -21.24 6.01
CA GLY A 101 -12.77 -21.11 4.56
C GLY A 101 -13.36 -22.39 3.99
N LYS A 102 -14.63 -22.35 3.54
CA LYS A 102 -15.20 -23.46 2.76
C LYS A 102 -14.24 -23.71 1.60
N VAL A 103 -13.62 -24.89 1.60
CA VAL A 103 -12.83 -25.35 0.46
C VAL A 103 -13.77 -25.25 -0.75
N GLY A 104 -13.33 -24.58 -1.81
CA GLY A 104 -14.12 -24.50 -3.03
C GLY A 104 -14.49 -25.91 -3.50
N PRO A 105 -15.57 -26.06 -4.27
CA PRO A 105 -15.90 -27.35 -4.87
C PRO A 105 -14.65 -27.92 -5.58
N PRO A 106 -14.42 -29.24 -5.51
CA PRO A 106 -13.30 -29.88 -6.21
C PRO A 106 -13.22 -29.37 -7.64
N VAL A 107 -12.04 -28.90 -8.05
CA VAL A 107 -11.82 -28.40 -9.42
C VAL A 107 -11.91 -29.55 -10.45
N HIS A 108 -11.89 -30.80 -9.96
CA HIS A 108 -11.98 -32.01 -10.74
C HIS A 108 -12.93 -33.01 -10.06
N ASP A 109 -13.59 -33.83 -10.87
CA ASP A 109 -14.45 -34.90 -10.39
C ASP A 109 -13.63 -35.94 -9.61
N ASP A 110 -14.09 -36.26 -8.39
CA ASP A 110 -13.55 -37.38 -7.62
C ASP A 110 -14.10 -38.69 -8.19
N LEU A 111 -13.42 -39.21 -9.21
CA LEU A 111 -13.82 -40.42 -9.95
C LEU A 111 -13.91 -41.67 -9.07
N VAL A 112 -13.23 -41.66 -7.92
CA VAL A 112 -13.14 -42.82 -7.02
C VAL A 112 -13.88 -42.58 -5.70
N ARG A 113 -14.42 -41.37 -5.48
CA ARG A 113 -15.16 -40.99 -4.26
C ARG A 113 -14.42 -41.34 -2.96
N ARG A 114 -13.09 -41.26 -2.99
CA ARG A 114 -12.17 -41.67 -1.91
C ARG A 114 -12.25 -43.15 -1.52
N ASP A 115 -12.79 -44.01 -2.37
CA ASP A 115 -12.63 -45.45 -2.25
C ASP A 115 -11.35 -45.88 -2.97
N PHE A 116 -10.39 -46.37 -2.20
CA PHE A 116 -9.10 -46.83 -2.70
C PHE A 116 -9.01 -48.36 -2.79
N THR A 117 -10.14 -49.05 -2.60
CA THR A 117 -10.24 -50.50 -2.69
C THR A 117 -10.39 -50.91 -4.15
N ALA A 118 -9.68 -51.97 -4.57
CA ALA A 118 -9.79 -52.52 -5.91
C ALA A 118 -9.91 -54.05 -5.86
N ASP A 119 -10.89 -54.60 -6.56
CA ASP A 119 -11.17 -56.05 -6.60
C ASP A 119 -10.18 -56.84 -7.47
N GLY A 120 -9.21 -56.16 -8.10
CA GLY A 120 -8.19 -56.79 -8.93
C GLY A 120 -7.15 -55.82 -9.47
N PRO A 121 -6.04 -56.34 -10.04
CA PRO A 121 -4.99 -55.52 -10.63
C PRO A 121 -5.52 -54.68 -11.80
N ASN A 122 -4.86 -53.55 -12.07
CA ASN A 122 -5.19 -52.65 -13.18
C ASN A 122 -6.63 -52.06 -13.14
N ARG A 123 -7.22 -51.92 -11.95
CA ARG A 123 -8.53 -51.27 -11.75
C ARG A 123 -8.44 -49.89 -11.15
N LEU A 124 -7.42 -49.64 -10.33
CA LEU A 124 -7.15 -48.35 -9.70
C LEU A 124 -5.64 -48.09 -9.72
N TRP A 125 -5.26 -46.87 -10.11
CA TRP A 125 -3.87 -46.43 -10.17
C TRP A 125 -3.66 -45.28 -9.18
N LEU A 126 -2.73 -45.44 -8.24
CA LEU A 126 -2.39 -44.45 -7.24
C LEU A 126 -0.97 -43.96 -7.50
N ALA A 127 -0.80 -42.64 -7.52
CA ALA A 127 0.50 -42.00 -7.66
C ALA A 127 0.71 -41.05 -6.48
N ASP A 128 1.91 -41.09 -5.88
CA ASP A 128 2.32 -40.15 -4.84
C ASP A 128 3.56 -39.38 -5.30
N ILE A 129 3.70 -38.15 -4.81
CA ILE A 129 4.83 -37.27 -5.13
C ILE A 129 5.83 -37.27 -3.97
N THR A 130 6.95 -37.96 -4.16
CA THR A 130 8.04 -37.92 -3.18
C THR A 130 8.88 -36.66 -3.39
N LYS A 131 8.92 -35.79 -2.37
CA LYS A 131 9.80 -34.62 -2.38
C LYS A 131 11.26 -35.08 -2.24
N GLN A 132 12.09 -34.75 -3.22
CA GLN A 132 13.54 -34.92 -3.12
C GLN A 132 14.19 -33.66 -2.54
N PRO A 133 15.07 -33.76 -1.52
CA PRO A 133 15.83 -32.62 -1.04
C PRO A 133 16.88 -32.20 -2.07
N HIS A 134 16.97 -30.92 -2.33
CA HIS A 134 18.03 -30.33 -3.14
C HIS A 134 19.26 -30.13 -2.25
N ARG A 135 20.45 -30.47 -2.74
CA ARG A 135 21.73 -30.30 -2.05
C ARG A 135 22.24 -28.87 -2.18
#